data_AF-A0A2H5S8Z3-F1
#
_entry.id   AF-A0A2H5S8Z3-F1
#
_cell.length_a   1.000
_cell.length_b   1.000
_cell.length_c   1.000
_cell.angle_alpha   90.00
_cell.angle_beta   90.00
_cell.angle_gamma   90.00
#
_symmetry.space_group_name_H-M   'P 1'
#
loop_
_entity.id
_entity.type
_entity.pdbx_description
1 polymer ?
#
loop_
_entity_poly.entity_id
_entity_poly.type
_entity_poly.pdbx_seq_one_letter_code
_entity_poly.pdbx_strand_id
1 'polypeptide(L)'
;MKNKTEKNKTESKSIIKNKTCIKEPTVDEIKKYKTKALIDFLQQKEDDLELEEEDLEIVRKQRINGCDFLGITQRMLEKWGMSGGPAARLAYFSKECKERKLRSFSSYKTHKDLSEVLEKYGIVSGDIARIPQFIPPTQPIDENAPQFELCINDILRRIRNMGPVIDSNEAIRCEYISTILHTAVSLLEDLMITPQSNIIGEENTGRVDYAIKKIISGILEEIICITEGKPFQVTLGVCQNLLQCQSACDMNIKMNKKKRKASDAFDSDYEYVYGIVSTGTDWYFTLHSTEGIYSTSRTEYRIPLMENTLKDSTELRKNVKRILEVIVGLLMDRASVSREPATKKRHVEEITNVL
;
A
#
# COMPACT_ATOMS: atom_id res chain seq x y z
N MET A 1 9.46 10.30 -56.75
CA MET A 1 9.90 10.74 -55.41
C MET A 1 8.76 10.67 -54.41
N LYS A 2 8.31 9.45 -54.10
CA LYS A 2 7.40 9.11 -53.00
C LYS A 2 8.02 7.89 -52.30
N ASN A 3 7.82 7.80 -50.99
CA ASN A 3 8.18 6.68 -50.10
C ASN A 3 9.61 6.71 -49.52
N LYS A 4 9.81 7.54 -48.49
CA LYS A 4 10.85 7.29 -47.46
C LYS A 4 10.52 7.82 -46.05
N THR A 5 9.26 8.16 -45.76
CA THR A 5 8.90 8.82 -44.48
C THR A 5 7.84 8.10 -43.65
N GLU A 6 7.53 6.83 -43.96
CA GLU A 6 6.52 6.05 -43.21
C GLU A 6 7.08 4.79 -42.52
N LYS A 7 8.40 4.57 -42.51
CA LYS A 7 8.99 3.34 -41.93
C LYS A 7 9.62 3.45 -40.54
N ASN A 8 9.60 4.63 -39.90
CA ASN A 8 10.22 4.84 -38.59
C ASN A 8 9.21 5.25 -37.49
N LYS A 9 7.97 4.77 -37.56
CA LYS A 9 6.95 5.01 -36.51
C LYS A 9 6.42 3.72 -35.84
N THR A 10 7.11 2.60 -36.01
CA THR A 10 6.63 1.29 -35.53
C THR A 10 7.65 0.48 -34.71
N GLU A 11 8.71 1.12 -34.21
CA GLU A 11 9.68 0.48 -33.30
C GLU A 11 9.93 1.36 -32.07
N SER A 12 8.91 1.52 -31.24
CA SER A 12 9.07 1.93 -29.83
C SER A 12 7.95 1.35 -28.97
N LYS A 13 7.51 0.13 -29.27
CA LYS A 13 6.83 -0.70 -28.26
C LYS A 13 7.93 -1.43 -27.52
N SER A 14 8.53 -0.77 -26.53
CA SER A 14 9.41 -1.45 -25.59
C SER A 14 8.56 -2.49 -24.87
N ILE A 15 8.76 -3.75 -25.26
CA ILE A 15 8.30 -4.92 -24.55
C ILE A 15 8.87 -4.79 -23.15
N ILE A 16 8.05 -4.34 -22.21
CA ILE A 16 8.29 -4.54 -20.78
C ILE A 16 8.21 -6.06 -20.62
N LYS A 17 9.35 -6.73 -20.72
CA LYS A 17 9.47 -8.09 -20.22
C LYS A 17 9.21 -7.97 -18.73
N ASN A 18 8.01 -8.36 -18.31
CA ASN A 18 7.69 -8.64 -16.92
C ASN A 18 8.78 -9.54 -16.37
N LYS A 19 9.75 -8.96 -15.66
CA LYS A 19 10.42 -9.70 -14.60
C LYS A 19 9.31 -9.99 -13.61
N THR A 20 8.81 -11.22 -13.64
CA THR A 20 7.97 -11.75 -12.58
C THR A 20 8.73 -11.47 -11.28
N CYS A 21 8.23 -10.53 -10.49
CA CYS A 21 8.69 -10.33 -9.13
C CYS A 21 8.43 -11.67 -8.43
N ILE A 22 9.48 -12.45 -8.19
CA ILE A 22 9.35 -13.70 -7.43
C ILE A 22 9.05 -13.26 -6.01
N LYS A 23 7.76 -13.13 -5.72
CA LYS A 23 7.20 -12.85 -4.40
C LYS A 23 7.81 -13.85 -3.42
N GLU A 24 8.55 -13.35 -2.43
CA GLU A 24 9.11 -14.24 -1.43
C GLU A 24 8.01 -14.74 -0.49
N PRO A 25 7.97 -16.04 -0.19
CA PRO A 25 6.87 -16.61 0.58
C PRO A 25 6.94 -16.23 2.05
N THR A 26 5.78 -15.96 2.63
CA THR A 26 5.61 -15.74 4.07
C THR A 26 5.85 -17.03 4.87
N VAL A 27 6.11 -16.91 6.19
CA VAL A 27 6.23 -18.07 7.08
C VAL A 27 5.02 -19.01 7.00
N ASP A 28 3.81 -18.44 6.92
CA ASP A 28 2.58 -19.22 6.85
C ASP A 28 2.39 -19.94 5.51
N GLU A 29 2.96 -19.41 4.42
CA GLU A 29 2.99 -20.08 3.11
C GLU A 29 4.04 -21.19 3.10
N ILE A 30 5.25 -20.91 3.59
CA ILE A 30 6.32 -21.91 3.74
C ILE A 30 5.81 -23.10 4.55
N LYS A 31 5.13 -22.89 5.68
CA LYS A 31 4.55 -23.98 6.49
C LYS A 31 3.66 -24.95 5.71
N LYS A 32 3.03 -24.50 4.62
CA LYS A 32 2.12 -25.31 3.80
C LYS A 32 2.82 -26.04 2.66
N TYR A 33 4.10 -25.78 2.42
CA TYR A 33 4.83 -26.42 1.34
C TYR A 33 4.96 -27.92 1.58
N LYS A 34 4.56 -28.71 0.59
CA LYS A 34 4.95 -30.11 0.49
C LYS A 34 6.42 -30.18 0.08
N THR A 35 7.08 -31.31 0.32
CA THR A 35 8.52 -31.50 0.05
C THR A 35 8.94 -31.04 -1.34
N LYS A 36 8.16 -31.35 -2.38
CA LYS A 36 8.47 -30.90 -3.75
C LYS A 36 8.48 -29.36 -3.87
N ALA A 37 7.43 -28.70 -3.40
CA ALA A 37 7.33 -27.24 -3.44
C ALA A 37 8.41 -26.56 -2.59
N LEU A 38 8.80 -27.18 -1.47
CA LEU A 38 9.93 -26.71 -0.67
C LEU A 38 11.25 -26.79 -1.45
N ILE A 39 11.52 -27.90 -2.14
CA ILE A 39 12.73 -28.04 -2.96
C ILE A 39 12.74 -27.01 -4.09
N ASP A 40 11.61 -26.85 -4.80
CA ASP A 40 11.47 -25.85 -5.87
C ASP A 40 11.76 -24.43 -5.34
N PHE A 41 11.33 -24.12 -4.11
CA PHE A 41 11.60 -22.85 -3.44
C PHE A 41 13.08 -22.68 -3.07
N LEU A 42 13.72 -23.72 -2.52
CA LEU A 42 15.15 -23.67 -2.16
C LEU A 42 16.04 -23.52 -3.40
N GLN A 43 15.68 -24.16 -4.52
CA GLN A 43 16.38 -24.00 -5.80
C GLN A 43 16.31 -22.57 -6.35
N GLN A 44 15.21 -21.85 -6.11
CA GLN A 44 15.09 -20.44 -6.48
C GLN A 44 15.99 -19.50 -5.66
N LYS A 45 16.65 -20.02 -4.61
CA LYS A 45 17.54 -19.29 -3.71
C LYS A 45 19.00 -19.69 -3.89
N GLU A 46 19.37 -20.06 -5.12
CA GLU A 46 20.72 -20.51 -5.48
C GLU A 46 21.80 -19.48 -5.08
N ASP A 47 21.56 -18.19 -5.34
CA ASP A 47 22.48 -17.09 -4.99
C ASP A 47 22.75 -16.97 -3.47
N ASP A 48 21.80 -17.41 -2.63
CA ASP A 48 21.90 -17.32 -1.17
C ASP A 48 22.42 -18.63 -0.55
N LEU A 49 22.01 -19.78 -1.11
CA LEU A 49 22.17 -21.08 -0.48
C LEU A 49 23.27 -21.94 -1.10
N GLU A 50 23.53 -21.79 -2.40
CA GLU A 50 24.48 -22.58 -3.17
C GLU A 50 24.38 -24.09 -2.83
N LEU A 51 23.16 -24.65 -2.93
CA LEU A 51 22.93 -26.08 -2.66
C LEU A 51 23.14 -26.88 -3.93
N GLU A 52 23.87 -27.98 -3.80
CA GLU A 52 24.02 -28.95 -4.90
C GLU A 52 22.82 -29.92 -4.93
N GLU A 53 22.67 -30.68 -6.01
CA GLU A 53 21.57 -31.65 -6.12
C GLU A 53 21.65 -32.73 -5.03
N GLU A 54 22.85 -33.09 -4.59
CA GLU A 54 23.09 -34.00 -3.47
C GLU A 54 22.52 -33.46 -2.15
N ASP A 55 22.61 -32.15 -1.90
CA ASP A 55 22.05 -31.50 -0.72
C ASP A 55 20.51 -31.51 -0.76
N LEU A 56 19.92 -31.20 -1.92
CA LEU A 56 18.48 -31.23 -2.12
C LEU A 56 17.92 -32.66 -2.05
N GLU A 57 18.70 -33.66 -2.46
CA GLU A 57 18.35 -35.07 -2.33
C GLU A 57 18.26 -35.49 -0.85
N ILE A 58 19.05 -34.90 0.05
CA ILE A 58 18.90 -35.12 1.51
C ILE A 58 17.54 -34.59 1.99
N VAL A 59 17.15 -33.38 1.57
CA VAL A 59 15.84 -32.79 1.88
C VAL A 59 14.70 -33.70 1.38
N ARG A 60 14.86 -34.24 0.16
CA ARG A 60 13.91 -35.17 -0.47
C ARG A 60 13.82 -36.50 0.28
N LYS A 61 14.95 -37.13 0.60
CA LYS A 61 15.03 -38.43 1.32
C LYS A 61 14.47 -38.34 2.72
N GLN A 62 14.73 -37.25 3.43
CA GLN A 62 14.17 -36.99 4.76
C GLN A 62 12.69 -36.54 4.72
N ARG A 63 12.12 -36.35 3.51
CA ARG A 63 10.73 -35.93 3.29
C ARG A 63 10.38 -34.64 4.02
N ILE A 64 11.32 -33.72 4.12
CA ILE A 64 11.16 -32.45 4.82
C ILE A 64 10.05 -31.66 4.12
N ASN A 65 9.00 -31.31 4.84
CA ASN A 65 8.01 -30.35 4.36
C ASN A 65 8.32 -28.95 4.91
N GLY A 66 7.60 -27.92 4.48
CA GLY A 66 7.94 -26.56 4.88
C GLY A 66 7.70 -26.25 6.36
N CYS A 67 6.86 -27.01 7.06
CA CYS A 67 6.75 -26.92 8.53
C CYS A 67 8.02 -27.45 9.20
N ASP A 68 8.50 -28.62 8.77
CA ASP A 68 9.73 -29.23 9.27
C ASP A 68 10.95 -28.34 8.98
N PHE A 69 10.99 -27.74 7.78
CA PHE A 69 12.01 -26.81 7.33
C PHE A 69 12.23 -25.67 8.33
N LEU A 70 11.17 -25.05 8.85
CA LEU A 70 11.25 -23.93 9.81
C LEU A 70 11.74 -24.35 11.22
N GLY A 71 11.94 -25.65 11.43
CA GLY A 71 12.51 -26.24 12.65
C GLY A 71 13.87 -26.89 12.45
N ILE A 72 14.44 -26.87 11.24
CA ILE A 72 15.73 -27.53 10.99
C ILE A 72 16.85 -26.79 11.70
N THR A 73 17.87 -27.55 12.06
CA THR A 73 19.12 -27.03 12.61
C THR A 73 20.28 -27.61 11.82
N GLN A 74 21.41 -26.91 11.80
CA GLN A 74 22.63 -27.39 11.15
C GLN A 74 22.98 -28.82 11.62
N ARG A 75 22.89 -29.07 12.93
CA ARG A 75 23.16 -30.39 13.53
C ARG A 75 22.26 -31.51 13.00
N MET A 76 21.00 -31.22 12.69
CA MET A 76 20.09 -32.21 12.10
C MET A 76 20.51 -32.55 10.67
N LEU A 77 20.83 -31.52 9.86
CA LEU A 77 21.27 -31.66 8.48
C LEU A 77 22.59 -32.46 8.39
N GLU A 78 23.58 -32.12 9.22
CA GLU A 78 24.84 -32.86 9.31
C GLU A 78 24.63 -34.32 9.71
N LYS A 79 23.73 -34.59 10.66
CA LYS A 79 23.37 -35.96 11.05
C LYS A 79 22.74 -36.76 9.90
N TRP A 80 22.06 -36.09 8.98
CA TRP A 80 21.48 -36.71 7.78
C TRP A 80 22.46 -36.84 6.62
N GLY A 81 23.72 -36.43 6.82
CA GLY A 81 24.80 -36.56 5.84
C GLY A 81 25.06 -35.32 5.00
N MET A 82 24.49 -34.16 5.35
CA MET A 82 24.76 -32.90 4.66
C MET A 82 26.11 -32.32 5.10
N SER A 83 26.90 -31.81 4.15
CA SER A 83 28.16 -31.15 4.45
C SER A 83 27.94 -29.89 5.30
N GLY A 84 28.87 -29.59 6.20
CA GLY A 84 28.70 -28.51 7.20
C GLY A 84 28.43 -27.12 6.61
N GLY A 85 29.00 -26.79 5.45
CA GLY A 85 28.75 -25.52 4.74
C GLY A 85 27.29 -25.35 4.31
N PRO A 86 26.78 -26.20 3.40
CA PRO A 86 25.37 -26.23 3.02
C PRO A 86 24.42 -26.34 4.23
N ALA A 87 24.76 -27.18 5.21
CA ALA A 87 23.97 -27.35 6.43
C ALA A 87 23.86 -26.05 7.24
N ALA A 88 24.95 -25.29 7.37
CA ALA A 88 24.95 -24.00 8.05
C ALA A 88 24.12 -22.95 7.29
N ARG A 89 24.32 -22.83 5.96
CA ARG A 89 23.55 -21.88 5.12
C ARG A 89 22.05 -22.18 5.16
N LEU A 90 21.66 -23.44 4.99
CA LEU A 90 20.26 -23.84 4.98
C LEU A 90 19.58 -23.65 6.35
N ALA A 91 20.28 -23.97 7.45
CA ALA A 91 19.75 -23.73 8.80
C ALA A 91 19.64 -22.24 9.13
N TYR A 92 20.63 -21.43 8.71
CA TYR A 92 20.58 -19.98 8.83
C TYR A 92 19.40 -19.41 8.04
N PHE A 93 19.22 -19.82 6.79
CA PHE A 93 18.11 -19.39 5.94
C PHE A 93 16.75 -19.79 6.49
N SER A 94 16.60 -21.01 7.04
CA SER A 94 15.38 -21.42 7.74
C SER A 94 15.05 -20.50 8.92
N LYS A 95 16.07 -20.17 9.72
CA LYS A 95 15.93 -19.23 10.84
C LYS A 95 15.55 -17.85 10.33
N GLU A 96 16.17 -17.38 9.26
CA GLU A 96 15.84 -16.11 8.62
C GLU A 96 14.39 -16.11 8.14
N CYS A 97 13.94 -17.15 7.43
CA CYS A 97 12.54 -17.31 7.04
C CYS A 97 11.61 -17.21 8.25
N LYS A 98 11.93 -17.88 9.36
CA LYS A 98 11.14 -17.89 10.60
C LYS A 98 11.15 -16.55 11.33
N GLU A 99 12.27 -15.86 11.30
CA GLU A 99 12.54 -14.60 11.97
C GLU A 99 12.35 -13.38 11.06
N ARG A 100 11.86 -13.56 9.82
CA ARG A 100 11.49 -12.47 8.91
C ARG A 100 10.52 -11.55 9.62
N LYS A 101 11.09 -10.57 10.29
CA LYS A 101 10.38 -9.48 10.92
C LYS A 101 9.92 -8.63 9.76
N LEU A 102 8.61 -8.54 9.63
CA LEU A 102 7.98 -7.57 8.75
C LEU A 102 8.68 -6.22 8.96
N ARG A 103 9.16 -5.62 7.87
CA ARG A 103 9.89 -4.37 7.95
C ARG A 103 8.91 -3.28 8.39
N SER A 104 9.32 -2.46 9.36
CA SER A 104 8.44 -1.38 9.83
C SER A 104 8.26 -0.34 8.73
N PHE A 105 7.03 0.14 8.48
CA PHE A 105 6.81 1.27 7.56
C PHE A 105 7.70 2.47 7.90
N SER A 106 7.84 2.76 9.20
CA SER A 106 8.66 3.86 9.69
C SER A 106 10.16 3.71 9.38
N SER A 107 10.64 2.52 8.99
CA SER A 107 12.05 2.28 8.63
C SER A 107 12.39 2.66 7.18
N TYR A 108 11.41 3.01 6.36
CA TYR A 108 11.61 3.54 5.01
C TYR A 108 11.81 5.06 5.11
N LYS A 109 13.07 5.49 5.19
CA LYS A 109 13.45 6.89 5.49
C LYS A 109 14.42 7.49 4.48
N THR A 110 14.82 6.73 3.46
CA THR A 110 15.84 7.17 2.50
C THR A 110 15.30 7.18 1.08
N HIS A 111 15.95 7.96 0.20
CA HIS A 111 15.66 7.94 -1.22
C HIS A 111 15.95 6.58 -1.87
N LYS A 112 16.91 5.82 -1.31
CA LYS A 112 17.18 4.44 -1.71
C LYS A 112 15.97 3.55 -1.44
N ASP A 113 15.39 3.66 -0.23
CA ASP A 113 14.19 2.91 0.14
C ASP A 113 13.04 3.19 -0.82
N LEU A 114 12.83 4.46 -1.19
CA LEU A 114 11.81 4.80 -2.18
C LEU A 114 12.10 4.16 -3.55
N SER A 115 13.35 4.22 -4.00
CA SER A 115 13.74 3.63 -5.28
C SER A 115 13.48 2.11 -5.28
N GLU A 116 13.85 1.42 -4.20
CA GLU A 116 13.59 -0.02 -4.00
C GLU A 116 12.08 -0.33 -4.04
N VAL A 117 11.23 0.51 -3.44
CA VAL A 117 9.76 0.34 -3.49
C VAL A 117 9.22 0.56 -4.89
N LEU A 118 9.67 1.60 -5.59
CA LEU A 118 9.19 1.94 -6.94
C LEU A 118 9.66 0.92 -8.01
N GLU A 119 10.86 0.37 -7.85
CA GLU A 119 11.39 -0.68 -8.73
C GLU A 119 10.54 -1.96 -8.73
N LYS A 120 9.87 -2.29 -7.61
CA LYS A 120 8.91 -3.40 -7.54
C LYS A 120 7.75 -3.25 -8.54
N TYR A 121 7.45 -2.02 -8.92
CA TYR A 121 6.40 -1.68 -9.89
C TYR A 121 6.97 -1.28 -11.27
N GLY A 122 8.25 -1.58 -11.53
CA GLY A 122 8.91 -1.27 -12.80
C GLY A 122 9.24 0.22 -13.00
N ILE A 123 9.16 1.02 -11.95
CA ILE A 123 9.48 2.46 -11.99
C ILE A 123 10.93 2.63 -11.55
N VAL A 124 11.85 2.73 -12.52
CA VAL A 124 13.28 2.94 -12.28
C VAL A 124 13.56 4.44 -12.03
N SER A 125 13.10 4.93 -10.88
CA SER A 125 13.27 6.31 -10.43
C SER A 125 12.99 6.41 -8.93
N GLY A 126 13.67 7.31 -8.21
CA GLY A 126 13.31 7.69 -6.84
C GLY A 126 12.39 8.92 -6.78
N ASP A 127 11.69 9.22 -7.87
CA ASP A 127 10.81 10.38 -8.00
C ASP A 127 9.33 9.96 -8.09
N ILE A 128 8.54 10.39 -7.10
CA ILE A 128 7.09 10.11 -7.02
C ILE A 128 6.29 10.74 -8.17
N ALA A 129 6.84 11.72 -8.90
CA ALA A 129 6.21 12.26 -10.11
C ALA A 129 6.17 11.24 -11.26
N ARG A 130 7.02 10.20 -11.20
CA ARG A 130 7.03 9.09 -12.17
C ARG A 130 5.95 8.04 -11.91
N ILE A 131 5.30 8.08 -10.76
CA ILE A 131 4.14 7.23 -10.49
C ILE A 131 3.01 7.61 -11.47
N PRO A 132 2.36 6.62 -12.12
CA PRO A 132 1.17 6.86 -12.95
C PRO A 132 0.12 7.68 -12.19
N GLN A 133 -0.55 8.61 -12.88
CA GLN A 133 -1.67 9.32 -12.25
C GLN A 133 -2.95 8.50 -12.36
N PHE A 134 -3.88 8.76 -11.45
CA PHE A 134 -5.28 8.35 -11.58
C PHE A 134 -6.17 9.57 -11.37
N ILE A 135 -7.40 9.50 -11.87
CA ILE A 135 -8.40 10.53 -11.60
C ILE A 135 -9.18 10.08 -10.36
N PRO A 136 -9.02 10.74 -9.20
CA PRO A 136 -9.75 10.34 -8.02
C PRO A 136 -11.25 10.62 -8.23
N PRO A 137 -12.15 9.68 -7.87
CA PRO A 137 -13.57 9.96 -7.84
C PRO A 137 -13.86 11.14 -6.90
N THR A 138 -14.82 11.97 -7.30
CA THR A 138 -15.27 13.14 -6.53
C THR A 138 -16.76 13.07 -6.30
N GLN A 139 -17.19 13.36 -5.07
CA GLN A 139 -18.59 13.53 -4.73
C GLN A 139 -18.86 15.01 -4.41
N PRO A 140 -19.78 15.69 -5.12
CA PRO A 140 -20.12 17.08 -4.81
C PRO A 140 -20.57 17.29 -3.36
N ILE A 141 -20.05 18.34 -2.72
CA ILE A 141 -20.41 18.72 -1.35
C ILE A 141 -21.29 19.97 -1.39
N ASP A 142 -22.43 19.92 -0.68
CA ASP A 142 -23.26 21.09 -0.44
C ASP A 142 -22.60 21.98 0.63
N GLU A 143 -22.23 23.20 0.25
CA GLU A 143 -21.62 24.16 1.16
C GLU A 143 -22.60 24.65 2.24
N ASN A 144 -23.91 24.49 2.03
CA ASN A 144 -24.92 24.82 3.03
C ASN A 144 -25.13 23.68 4.05
N ALA A 145 -24.49 22.53 3.85
CA ALA A 145 -24.63 21.40 4.78
C ALA A 145 -24.02 21.77 6.14
N PRO A 146 -24.72 21.49 7.27
CA PRO A 146 -24.22 21.79 8.60
C PRO A 146 -22.83 21.19 8.89
N GLN A 147 -22.54 20.00 8.36
CA GLN A 147 -21.26 19.32 8.53
C GLN A 147 -20.11 20.10 7.89
N PHE A 148 -20.33 20.70 6.71
CA PHE A 148 -19.34 21.51 6.02
C PHE A 148 -19.08 22.82 6.78
N GLU A 149 -20.15 23.51 7.20
CA GLU A 149 -20.03 24.72 8.01
C GLU A 149 -19.30 24.48 9.33
N LEU A 150 -19.61 23.38 10.03
CA LEU A 150 -18.92 22.99 11.25
C LEU A 150 -17.43 22.72 11.00
N CYS A 151 -17.08 22.03 9.90
CA CYS A 151 -15.69 21.78 9.51
C CYS A 151 -14.90 23.09 9.35
N ILE A 152 -15.45 24.05 8.59
CA ILE A 152 -14.82 25.34 8.37
C ILE A 152 -14.65 26.11 9.68
N ASN A 153 -15.69 26.15 10.50
CA ASN A 153 -15.66 26.84 11.79
C ASN A 153 -14.65 26.22 12.75
N ASP A 154 -14.52 24.90 12.79
CA ASP A 154 -13.52 24.21 13.60
C ASP A 154 -12.10 24.47 13.10
N ILE A 155 -11.86 24.47 11.79
CA ILE A 155 -10.55 24.84 11.22
C ILE A 155 -10.19 26.28 11.62
N LEU A 156 -11.10 27.24 11.43
CA LEU A 156 -10.87 28.65 11.79
C LEU A 156 -10.61 28.82 13.30
N ARG A 157 -11.37 28.10 14.13
CA ARG A 157 -11.17 28.08 15.58
C ARG A 157 -9.80 27.51 15.97
N ARG A 158 -9.36 26.46 15.29
CA ARG A 158 -8.02 25.88 15.50
C ARG A 158 -6.92 26.84 15.07
N ILE A 159 -7.05 27.52 13.93
CA ILE A 159 -6.08 28.57 13.51
C ILE A 159 -5.96 29.65 14.59
N ARG A 160 -7.09 30.10 15.14
CA ARG A 160 -7.12 31.13 16.20
C ARG A 160 -6.45 30.68 17.50
N ASN A 161 -6.63 29.42 17.89
CA ASN A 161 -6.24 28.94 19.23
C ASN A 161 -4.91 28.17 19.25
N MET A 162 -4.54 27.52 18.15
CA MET A 162 -3.35 26.68 18.00
C MET A 162 -2.31 27.30 17.07
N GLY A 163 -2.68 28.34 16.31
CA GLY A 163 -1.84 28.96 15.30
C GLY A 163 -1.91 28.29 13.93
N PRO A 164 -1.30 28.90 12.91
CA PRO A 164 -1.26 28.36 11.55
C PRO A 164 -0.42 27.07 11.47
N VAL A 165 -0.55 26.32 10.37
CA VAL A 165 0.16 25.04 10.19
C VAL A 165 1.62 25.21 9.76
N ILE A 166 2.02 26.40 9.31
CA ILE A 166 3.41 26.69 8.92
C ILE A 166 4.33 26.43 10.12
N ASP A 167 5.32 25.55 9.93
CA ASP A 167 6.29 25.11 10.95
C ASP A 167 5.69 24.49 12.23
N SER A 168 4.41 24.11 12.18
CA SER A 168 3.73 23.44 13.30
C SER A 168 4.25 22.01 13.51
N ASN A 169 4.17 21.50 14.75
CA ASN A 169 4.56 20.12 15.06
C ASN A 169 3.51 19.11 14.57
N GLU A 170 3.88 17.83 14.58
CA GLU A 170 3.01 16.73 14.12
C GLU A 170 1.65 16.69 14.80
N ALA A 171 1.60 16.93 16.13
CA ALA A 171 0.35 16.93 16.87
C ALA A 171 -0.62 18.00 16.37
N ILE A 172 -0.13 19.23 16.11
CA ILE A 172 -0.95 20.32 15.58
C ILE A 172 -1.43 19.98 14.16
N ARG A 173 -0.57 19.45 13.28
CA ARG A 173 -0.98 19.08 11.91
C ARG A 173 -2.07 18.02 11.90
N CYS A 174 -1.95 17.01 12.77
CA CYS A 174 -2.94 15.96 12.96
C CYS A 174 -4.32 16.50 13.39
N GLU A 175 -4.40 17.57 14.17
CA GLU A 175 -5.67 18.20 14.53
C GLU A 175 -6.42 18.77 13.31
N TYR A 176 -5.70 19.34 12.32
CA TYR A 176 -6.32 19.84 11.09
C TYR A 176 -6.71 18.70 10.14
N ILE A 177 -5.82 17.72 9.96
CA ILE A 177 -6.06 16.53 9.15
C ILE A 177 -7.29 15.79 9.68
N SER A 178 -7.32 15.48 10.97
CA SER A 178 -8.44 14.78 11.61
C SER A 178 -9.75 15.53 11.47
N THR A 179 -9.76 16.86 11.57
CA THR A 179 -10.99 17.67 11.40
C THR A 179 -11.63 17.40 10.02
N ILE A 180 -10.83 17.41 8.95
CA ILE A 180 -11.32 17.14 7.59
C ILE A 180 -11.74 15.68 7.42
N LEU A 181 -10.95 14.73 7.94
CA LEU A 181 -11.27 13.30 7.85
C LEU A 181 -12.56 12.95 8.61
N HIS A 182 -12.74 13.48 9.82
CA HIS A 182 -13.96 13.27 10.60
C HIS A 182 -15.19 13.86 9.93
N THR A 183 -15.07 15.03 9.28
CA THR A 183 -16.15 15.57 8.45
C THR A 183 -16.46 14.66 7.27
N ALA A 184 -15.44 14.17 6.54
CA ALA A 184 -15.68 13.27 5.42
C ALA A 184 -16.38 11.97 5.85
N VAL A 185 -15.97 11.41 6.99
CA VAL A 185 -16.57 10.19 7.54
C VAL A 185 -17.99 10.45 8.05
N SER A 186 -18.28 11.60 8.65
CA SER A 186 -19.62 11.91 9.18
C SER A 186 -20.67 12.19 8.09
N LEU A 187 -20.23 12.37 6.85
CA LEU A 187 -21.10 12.51 5.67
C LEU A 187 -21.58 11.15 5.13
N LEU A 188 -21.06 10.04 5.64
CA LEU A 188 -21.35 8.69 5.17
C LEU A 188 -21.71 7.77 6.34
N GLU A 189 -22.51 6.75 6.05
CA GLU A 189 -22.89 5.71 7.01
C GLU A 189 -21.91 4.53 6.98
N ASP A 190 -21.90 3.71 8.03
CA ASP A 190 -21.13 2.45 8.13
C ASP A 190 -19.60 2.59 7.96
N LEU A 191 -19.05 3.76 8.25
CA LEU A 191 -17.61 4.00 8.27
C LEU A 191 -17.09 4.17 9.69
N MET A 192 -15.88 3.66 9.93
CA MET A 192 -15.16 3.84 11.17
C MET A 192 -13.76 4.37 10.88
N ILE A 193 -13.42 5.51 11.49
CA ILE A 193 -12.06 6.03 11.49
C ILE A 193 -11.33 5.60 12.77
N THR A 194 -10.14 5.03 12.60
CA THR A 194 -9.30 4.55 13.71
C THR A 194 -7.96 5.27 13.68
N PRO A 195 -7.66 6.14 14.65
CA PRO A 195 -6.34 6.72 14.76
C PRO A 195 -5.33 5.65 15.18
N GLN A 196 -4.09 5.79 14.70
CA GLN A 196 -2.93 4.99 15.13
C GLN A 196 -3.12 3.46 15.00
N SER A 197 -3.78 3.02 13.92
CA SER A 197 -4.11 1.62 13.68
C SER A 197 -2.89 0.82 13.23
N ASN A 198 -2.73 -0.41 13.71
CA ASN A 198 -1.69 -1.32 13.24
C ASN A 198 -2.15 -2.05 11.98
N ILE A 199 -1.36 -1.96 10.92
CA ILE A 199 -1.53 -2.74 9.69
C ILE A 199 -0.41 -3.77 9.61
N ILE A 200 -0.78 -5.00 9.24
CA ILE A 200 0.13 -6.14 9.11
C ILE A 200 -0.07 -6.73 7.72
N GLY A 201 0.89 -6.47 6.83
CA GLY A 201 0.96 -7.06 5.50
C GLY A 201 1.86 -8.29 5.48
N GLU A 202 2.20 -8.74 4.29
CA GLU A 202 3.07 -9.91 4.12
C GLU A 202 4.56 -9.59 4.25
N GLU A 203 4.97 -8.39 3.85
CA GLU A 203 6.37 -7.92 3.92
C GLU A 203 6.58 -6.84 4.99
N ASN A 204 5.54 -6.06 5.29
CA ASN A 204 5.64 -4.84 6.07
C ASN A 204 4.60 -4.77 7.17
N THR A 205 4.92 -4.02 8.22
CA THR A 205 4.03 -3.81 9.36
C THR A 205 4.23 -2.44 9.99
N GLY A 206 3.24 -1.96 10.73
CA GLY A 206 3.40 -0.79 11.56
C GLY A 206 2.11 -0.02 11.74
N ARG A 207 2.24 1.11 12.43
CA ARG A 207 1.14 2.02 12.68
C ARG A 207 0.93 2.96 11.51
N VAL A 208 -0.32 3.22 11.18
CA VAL A 208 -0.75 4.32 10.33
C VAL A 208 -1.42 5.39 11.18
N ASP A 209 -1.32 6.65 10.78
CA ASP A 209 -1.87 7.76 11.58
C ASP A 209 -3.39 7.68 11.66
N TYR A 210 -4.04 7.38 10.54
CA TYR A 210 -5.46 7.05 10.50
C TYR A 210 -5.72 5.90 9.53
N ALA A 211 -6.66 5.04 9.89
CA ALA A 211 -7.25 4.08 8.97
C ALA A 211 -8.76 4.31 8.93
N ILE A 212 -9.34 4.45 7.74
CA ILE A 212 -10.78 4.43 7.57
C ILE A 212 -11.18 3.03 7.11
N LYS A 213 -12.14 2.45 7.81
CA LYS A 213 -12.62 1.09 7.60
C LYS A 213 -14.10 1.10 7.34
N LYS A 214 -14.56 0.29 6.40
CA LYS A 214 -15.98 0.05 6.19
C LYS A 214 -16.44 -1.08 7.11
N ILE A 215 -17.55 -0.86 7.81
CA ILE A 215 -18.23 -1.89 8.60
C ILE A 215 -19.09 -2.72 7.65
N ILE A 216 -18.80 -4.00 7.51
CA ILE A 216 -19.56 -4.88 6.62
C ILE A 216 -19.82 -6.22 7.32
N SER A 217 -21.09 -6.45 7.65
CA SER A 217 -21.55 -7.71 8.30
C SER A 217 -20.72 -8.06 9.55
N GLY A 218 -20.39 -7.05 10.36
CA GLY A 218 -19.60 -7.21 11.59
C GLY A 218 -18.08 -7.33 11.40
N ILE A 219 -17.56 -7.12 10.18
CA ILE A 219 -16.12 -7.13 9.89
C ILE A 219 -15.70 -5.78 9.31
N LEU A 220 -14.48 -5.37 9.63
CA LEU A 220 -13.88 -4.12 9.17
C LEU A 220 -13.00 -4.41 7.95
N GLU A 221 -13.31 -3.77 6.83
CA GLU A 221 -12.48 -3.77 5.62
C GLU A 221 -11.73 -2.44 5.56
N GLU A 222 -10.40 -2.46 5.55
CA GLU A 222 -9.59 -1.25 5.41
C GLU A 222 -9.75 -0.67 4.01
N ILE A 223 -10.29 0.55 3.92
CA ILE A 223 -10.59 1.21 2.64
C ILE A 223 -9.65 2.36 2.32
N ILE A 224 -9.14 3.06 3.35
CA ILE A 224 -8.14 4.12 3.21
C ILE A 224 -7.08 4.02 4.30
N CYS A 225 -5.80 4.05 3.89
CA CYS A 225 -4.66 4.28 4.80
C CYS A 225 -4.20 5.73 4.71
N ILE A 226 -4.16 6.43 5.84
CA ILE A 226 -3.75 7.82 5.90
C ILE A 226 -2.43 7.93 6.66
N THR A 227 -1.47 8.60 6.03
CA THR A 227 -0.16 8.91 6.58
C THR A 227 -0.02 10.41 6.74
N GLU A 228 0.35 10.83 7.95
CA GLU A 228 0.83 12.18 8.19
C GLU A 228 2.23 12.32 7.56
N GLY A 229 2.37 13.27 6.65
CA GLY A 229 3.63 13.58 6.01
C GLY A 229 4.28 14.76 6.71
N LYS A 230 5.58 14.65 7.02
CA LYS A 230 6.33 15.83 7.47
C LYS A 230 6.55 16.77 6.28
N PRO A 231 6.39 18.10 6.48
CA PRO A 231 6.85 19.08 5.49
C PRO A 231 8.28 18.75 5.04
N PHE A 232 8.55 18.83 3.73
CA PHE A 232 9.83 18.48 3.10
C PHE A 232 10.21 16.98 3.08
N GLN A 233 9.37 16.09 3.62
CA GLN A 233 9.53 14.63 3.52
C GLN A 233 8.32 13.93 2.88
N VAL A 234 7.51 14.68 2.13
CA VAL A 234 6.29 14.19 1.45
C VAL A 234 6.58 12.92 0.63
N THR A 235 7.68 12.93 -0.12
CA THR A 235 8.14 11.79 -0.93
C THR A 235 8.32 10.50 -0.12
N LEU A 236 8.84 10.62 1.11
CA LEU A 236 8.94 9.48 2.05
C LEU A 236 7.58 9.12 2.63
N GLY A 237 6.72 10.11 2.90
CA GLY A 237 5.32 9.88 3.29
C GLY A 237 4.56 9.06 2.25
N VAL A 238 4.71 9.38 0.96
CA VAL A 238 4.15 8.61 -0.16
C VAL A 238 4.72 7.20 -0.21
N CYS A 239 6.04 7.03 -0.05
CA CYS A 239 6.67 5.71 0.03
C CYS A 239 6.03 4.84 1.13
N GLN A 240 5.92 5.38 2.34
CA GLN A 240 5.36 4.67 3.48
C GLN A 240 3.87 4.37 3.28
N ASN A 241 3.13 5.32 2.72
CA ASN A 241 1.71 5.17 2.44
C ASN A 241 1.44 4.07 1.40
N LEU A 242 2.23 3.98 0.34
CA LEU A 242 2.12 2.90 -0.66
C LEU A 242 2.30 1.51 -0.02
N LEU A 243 3.28 1.37 0.88
CA LEU A 243 3.52 0.11 1.61
C LEU A 243 2.39 -0.21 2.60
N GLN A 244 1.79 0.80 3.21
CA GLN A 244 0.62 0.65 4.08
C GLN A 244 -0.59 0.18 3.27
N CYS A 245 -0.87 0.80 2.12
CA CYS A 245 -1.95 0.40 1.22
C CYS A 245 -1.73 -1.01 0.65
N GLN A 246 -0.48 -1.37 0.30
CA GLN A 246 -0.12 -2.73 -0.10
C GLN A 246 -0.46 -3.73 1.00
N SER A 247 -0.01 -3.45 2.23
CA SER A 247 -0.25 -4.32 3.39
C SER A 247 -1.74 -4.46 3.72
N ALA A 248 -2.52 -3.39 3.54
CA ALA A 248 -3.98 -3.42 3.66
C ALA A 248 -4.63 -4.26 2.55
N CYS A 249 -4.12 -4.19 1.31
CA CYS A 249 -4.58 -5.07 0.22
C CYS A 249 -4.36 -6.55 0.56
N ASP A 250 -3.16 -6.91 1.05
CA ASP A 250 -2.83 -8.28 1.46
C ASP A 250 -3.81 -8.80 2.52
N MET A 251 -4.08 -7.96 3.54
CA MET A 251 -5.00 -8.27 4.62
C MET A 251 -6.43 -8.46 4.10
N ASN A 252 -6.92 -7.55 3.26
CA ASN A 252 -8.24 -7.62 2.64
C ASN A 252 -8.41 -8.88 1.78
N ILE A 253 -7.41 -9.22 0.95
CA ILE A 253 -7.40 -10.46 0.16
C ILE A 253 -7.48 -11.68 1.08
N LYS A 254 -6.65 -11.74 2.13
CA LYS A 254 -6.64 -12.85 3.09
C LYS A 254 -7.98 -13.00 3.82
N MET A 255 -8.62 -11.88 4.18
CA MET A 255 -9.94 -11.88 4.80
C MET A 255 -11.04 -12.36 3.83
N ASN A 256 -11.00 -11.90 2.58
CA ASN A 256 -11.96 -12.30 1.55
C ASN A 256 -11.85 -13.80 1.23
N LYS A 257 -10.62 -14.34 1.14
CA LYS A 257 -10.39 -15.79 0.93
C LYS A 257 -11.02 -16.67 2.00
N LYS A 258 -10.96 -16.27 3.27
CA LYS A 258 -11.57 -17.04 4.38
C LYS A 258 -13.09 -17.17 4.27
N LYS A 259 -13.75 -16.33 3.45
CA LYS A 259 -15.20 -16.30 3.27
C LYS A 259 -15.68 -16.93 1.95
N ARG A 260 -14.78 -17.28 1.03
CA ARG A 260 -15.16 -17.82 -0.28
C ARG A 260 -15.75 -19.22 -0.17
N LYS A 261 -16.69 -19.54 -1.08
CA LYS A 261 -17.17 -20.90 -1.26
C LYS A 261 -16.12 -21.69 -2.05
N ALA A 262 -16.16 -23.02 -1.97
CA ALA A 262 -15.21 -23.90 -2.67
C ALA A 262 -15.20 -23.69 -4.21
N SER A 263 -16.32 -23.21 -4.78
CA SER A 263 -16.46 -22.87 -6.20
C SER A 263 -15.57 -21.70 -6.65
N ASP A 264 -15.18 -20.81 -5.73
CA ASP A 264 -14.53 -19.53 -6.04
C ASP A 264 -13.01 -19.59 -5.84
N ALA A 265 -12.47 -20.80 -5.66
CA ALA A 265 -11.07 -21.05 -5.31
C ALA A 265 -10.09 -20.78 -6.47
N PHE A 266 -10.58 -20.71 -7.71
CA PHE A 266 -9.78 -20.54 -8.92
C PHE A 266 -9.76 -19.10 -9.48
N ASP A 267 -10.56 -18.19 -8.93
CA ASP A 267 -10.55 -16.79 -9.35
C ASP A 267 -9.30 -16.06 -8.84
N SER A 268 -8.66 -15.27 -9.71
CA SER A 268 -7.53 -14.42 -9.35
C SER A 268 -7.96 -13.41 -8.29
N ASP A 269 -7.20 -13.33 -7.19
CA ASP A 269 -7.42 -12.29 -6.19
C ASP A 269 -7.06 -10.94 -6.77
N TYR A 270 -7.98 -9.99 -6.65
CA TYR A 270 -7.74 -8.61 -7.00
C TYR A 270 -8.30 -7.73 -5.88
N GLU A 271 -7.48 -6.78 -5.46
CA GLU A 271 -7.83 -5.82 -4.44
C GLU A 271 -7.20 -4.47 -4.75
N TYR A 272 -7.82 -3.41 -4.25
CA TYR A 272 -7.23 -2.09 -4.23
C TYR A 272 -7.61 -1.35 -2.95
N VAL A 273 -6.71 -0.46 -2.52
CA VAL A 273 -6.85 0.39 -1.35
C VAL A 273 -6.35 1.78 -1.72
N TYR A 274 -7.15 2.79 -1.36
CA TYR A 274 -6.72 4.18 -1.49
C TYR A 274 -5.81 4.58 -0.33
N GLY A 275 -4.97 5.56 -0.56
CA GLY A 275 -4.17 6.18 0.48
C GLY A 275 -4.21 7.69 0.40
N ILE A 276 -3.93 8.31 1.54
CA ILE A 276 -3.83 9.76 1.68
C ILE A 276 -2.51 10.07 2.39
N VAL A 277 -1.71 10.96 1.82
CA VAL A 277 -0.58 11.58 2.50
C VAL A 277 -0.90 13.05 2.69
N SER A 278 -0.83 13.55 3.92
CA SER A 278 -1.08 14.96 4.19
C SER A 278 -0.07 15.59 5.13
N THR A 279 0.40 16.78 4.78
CA THR A 279 1.19 17.67 5.66
C THR A 279 0.30 18.63 6.46
N GLY A 280 -1.01 18.42 6.47
CA GLY A 280 -2.02 19.38 6.93
C GLY A 280 -2.38 20.39 5.83
N THR A 281 -1.38 21.00 5.17
CA THR A 281 -1.61 21.94 4.07
C THR A 281 -1.73 21.25 2.72
N ASP A 282 -0.83 20.31 2.41
CA ASP A 282 -0.76 19.64 1.12
C ASP A 282 -1.31 18.22 1.25
N TRP A 283 -2.09 17.80 0.26
CA TRP A 283 -2.79 16.52 0.25
C TRP A 283 -2.48 15.76 -1.03
N TYR A 284 -2.06 14.50 -0.88
CA TYR A 284 -1.72 13.62 -1.98
C TYR A 284 -2.55 12.36 -1.85
N PHE A 285 -3.22 11.98 -2.93
CA PHE A 285 -4.01 10.75 -2.97
C PHE A 285 -3.18 9.68 -3.69
N THR A 286 -3.21 8.47 -3.16
CA THR A 286 -2.56 7.31 -3.75
C THR A 286 -3.60 6.21 -3.94
N LEU A 287 -3.28 5.30 -4.84
CA LEU A 287 -4.05 4.08 -5.07
C LEU A 287 -3.05 2.95 -5.25
N HIS A 288 -3.18 1.93 -4.40
CA HIS A 288 -2.48 0.68 -4.58
C HIS A 288 -3.49 -0.37 -5.05
N SER A 289 -3.20 -1.07 -6.12
CA SER A 289 -3.93 -2.27 -6.54
C SER A 289 -3.01 -3.48 -6.60
N THR A 290 -3.57 -4.67 -6.77
CA THR A 290 -2.79 -5.90 -6.98
C THR A 290 -1.82 -5.81 -8.17
N GLU A 291 -2.08 -4.93 -9.14
CA GLU A 291 -1.31 -4.85 -10.39
C GLU A 291 -0.46 -3.58 -10.52
N GLY A 292 -0.62 -2.58 -9.64
CA GLY A 292 0.12 -1.34 -9.77
C GLY A 292 -0.13 -0.31 -8.69
N ILE A 293 0.61 0.79 -8.79
CA ILE A 293 0.50 1.96 -7.92
C ILE A 293 0.22 3.22 -8.74
N TYR A 294 -0.58 4.09 -8.17
CA TYR A 294 -0.98 5.36 -8.76
C TYR A 294 -0.95 6.46 -7.72
N SER A 295 -0.76 7.70 -8.15
CA SER A 295 -0.71 8.87 -7.27
C SER A 295 -1.23 10.11 -7.95
N THR A 296 -1.80 11.04 -7.21
CA THR A 296 -2.11 12.40 -7.69
C THR A 296 -0.94 13.37 -7.50
N SER A 297 0.31 12.88 -7.44
CA SER A 297 1.51 13.67 -7.16
C SER A 297 1.75 14.86 -8.10
N ARG A 298 1.10 14.87 -9.28
CA ARG A 298 1.18 15.97 -10.26
C ARG A 298 -0.03 16.92 -10.19
N THR A 299 -0.98 16.67 -9.30
CA THR A 299 -2.17 17.50 -9.08
C THR A 299 -2.08 18.17 -7.72
N GLU A 300 -2.18 19.50 -7.70
CA GLU A 300 -2.11 20.26 -6.45
C GLU A 300 -3.45 20.23 -5.70
N TYR A 301 -3.45 19.68 -4.49
CA TYR A 301 -4.52 19.79 -3.50
C TYR A 301 -3.96 20.43 -2.23
N ARG A 302 -4.27 21.71 -2.03
CA ARG A 302 -3.68 22.51 -0.96
C ARG A 302 -4.71 23.32 -0.21
N ILE A 303 -4.60 23.35 1.12
CA ILE A 303 -5.42 24.16 2.02
C ILE A 303 -4.52 25.24 2.66
N PRO A 304 -4.83 26.54 2.47
CA PRO A 304 -4.10 27.61 3.13
C PRO A 304 -4.52 27.72 4.61
N LEU A 305 -3.75 27.07 5.48
CA LEU A 305 -3.94 27.10 6.94
C LEU A 305 -3.03 28.17 7.57
N MET A 306 -3.27 29.43 7.21
CA MET A 306 -2.49 30.61 7.57
C MET A 306 -3.31 31.61 8.41
N GLU A 307 -2.66 32.56 9.08
CA GLU A 307 -3.36 33.54 9.93
C GLU A 307 -4.27 34.49 9.13
N ASN A 308 -3.90 34.83 7.89
CA ASN A 308 -4.73 35.66 7.02
C ASN A 308 -6.09 35.01 6.66
N THR A 309 -6.18 33.67 6.74
CA THR A 309 -7.43 32.92 6.57
C THR A 309 -8.51 33.32 7.57
N LEU A 310 -8.14 33.89 8.72
CA LEU A 310 -9.10 34.43 9.71
C LEU A 310 -9.81 35.70 9.23
N LYS A 311 -9.20 36.45 8.30
CA LYS A 311 -9.78 37.69 7.74
C LYS A 311 -10.71 37.39 6.57
N ASP A 312 -10.32 36.42 5.74
CA ASP A 312 -11.10 35.94 4.60
C ASP A 312 -10.96 34.41 4.49
N SER A 313 -12.09 33.72 4.64
CA SER A 313 -12.16 32.25 4.59
C SER A 313 -12.58 31.72 3.22
N THR A 314 -12.72 32.57 2.21
CA THR A 314 -13.19 32.18 0.87
C THR A 314 -12.30 31.12 0.25
N GLU A 315 -10.99 31.32 0.28
CA GLU A 315 -10.02 30.36 -0.26
C GLU A 315 -9.98 29.05 0.56
N LEU A 316 -10.08 29.17 1.89
CA LEU A 316 -10.19 28.01 2.79
C LEU A 316 -11.40 27.15 2.42
N ARG A 317 -12.59 27.77 2.32
CA ARG A 317 -13.84 27.08 1.98
C ARG A 317 -13.72 26.34 0.65
N LYS A 318 -13.26 27.04 -0.39
CA LYS A 318 -13.05 26.46 -1.72
C LYS A 318 -12.13 25.23 -1.69
N ASN A 319 -11.00 25.33 -0.99
CA ASN A 319 -9.99 24.26 -0.97
C ASN A 319 -10.38 23.09 -0.05
N VAL A 320 -10.99 23.37 1.10
CA VAL A 320 -11.56 22.34 1.99
C VAL A 320 -12.66 21.57 1.26
N LYS A 321 -13.55 22.27 0.55
CA LYS A 321 -14.59 21.65 -0.27
C LYS A 321 -13.97 20.71 -1.29
N ARG A 322 -13.01 21.19 -2.10
CA ARG A 322 -12.35 20.38 -3.14
C ARG A 322 -11.71 19.11 -2.58
N ILE A 323 -11.08 19.18 -1.40
CA ILE A 323 -10.46 18.02 -0.75
C ILE A 323 -11.52 17.08 -0.16
N LEU A 324 -12.57 17.62 0.48
CA LEU A 324 -13.68 16.81 0.97
C LEU A 324 -14.40 16.07 -0.16
N GLU A 325 -14.62 16.72 -1.30
CA GLU A 325 -15.23 16.09 -2.49
C GLU A 325 -14.42 14.88 -2.95
N VAL A 326 -13.09 14.97 -2.95
CA VAL A 326 -12.21 13.84 -3.26
C VAL A 326 -12.31 12.76 -2.18
N ILE A 327 -12.14 13.10 -0.89
CA ILE A 327 -12.13 12.10 0.19
C ILE A 327 -13.47 11.35 0.24
N VAL A 328 -14.59 12.07 0.18
CA VAL A 328 -15.93 11.46 0.16
C VAL A 328 -16.12 10.63 -1.11
N GLY A 329 -15.64 11.10 -2.25
CA GLY A 329 -15.62 10.33 -3.49
C GLY A 329 -14.88 9.00 -3.36
N LEU A 330 -13.66 9.00 -2.82
CA LEU A 330 -12.87 7.77 -2.56
C LEU A 330 -13.58 6.81 -1.60
N LEU A 331 -14.20 7.35 -0.54
CA LEU A 331 -14.93 6.56 0.45
C LEU A 331 -16.18 5.92 -0.15
N MET A 332 -16.98 6.68 -0.90
CA MET A 332 -18.18 6.18 -1.58
C MET A 332 -17.82 5.15 -2.65
N ASP A 333 -16.79 5.42 -3.44
CA ASP A 333 -16.27 4.52 -4.46
C ASP A 333 -15.94 3.16 -3.83
N ARG A 334 -15.07 3.16 -2.82
CA ARG A 334 -14.65 1.91 -2.20
C ARG A 334 -15.77 1.21 -1.42
N ALA A 335 -16.73 1.97 -0.90
CA ALA A 335 -17.89 1.43 -0.21
C ALA A 335 -18.93 0.84 -1.17
N SER A 336 -19.06 1.34 -2.39
CA SER A 336 -20.11 0.91 -3.32
C SER A 336 -19.65 -0.19 -4.28
N VAL A 337 -18.35 -0.28 -4.57
CA VAL A 337 -17.81 -1.27 -5.51
C VAL A 337 -18.01 -2.71 -5.02
N SER A 338 -18.41 -3.59 -5.95
CA SER A 338 -18.60 -5.02 -5.69
C SER A 338 -17.33 -5.67 -5.11
N ARG A 339 -17.53 -6.71 -4.30
CA ARG A 339 -16.44 -7.51 -3.73
C ARG A 339 -15.77 -8.43 -4.74
N GLU A 340 -16.38 -8.63 -5.90
CA GLU A 340 -15.86 -9.49 -6.93
C GLU A 340 -14.54 -8.94 -7.50
N PRO A 341 -13.45 -9.73 -7.51
CA PRO A 341 -12.15 -9.32 -8.02
C PRO A 341 -12.21 -8.72 -9.44
N ALA A 342 -12.97 -9.36 -10.34
CA ALA A 342 -13.12 -8.90 -11.72
C ALA A 342 -13.75 -7.49 -11.82
N THR A 343 -14.74 -7.21 -10.97
CA THR A 343 -15.40 -5.89 -10.94
C THR A 343 -14.45 -4.83 -10.39
N LYS A 344 -13.71 -5.14 -9.31
CA LYS A 344 -12.68 -4.24 -8.77
C LYS A 344 -11.59 -3.93 -9.80
N LYS A 345 -11.14 -4.94 -10.55
CA LYS A 345 -10.13 -4.78 -11.59
C LYS A 345 -10.60 -3.85 -12.70
N ARG A 346 -11.77 -4.11 -13.27
CA ARG A 346 -12.37 -3.27 -14.31
C ARG A 346 -12.51 -1.82 -13.82
N HIS A 347 -12.96 -1.64 -12.58
CA HIS A 347 -13.11 -0.32 -11.97
C HIS A 347 -11.77 0.44 -11.86
N VAL A 348 -10.72 -0.22 -11.38
CA VAL A 348 -9.39 0.40 -11.32
C VAL A 348 -8.87 0.74 -12.71
N GLU A 349 -9.07 -0.14 -13.71
CA GLU A 349 -8.75 0.14 -15.10
C GLU A 349 -9.50 1.38 -15.62
N GLU A 350 -10.77 1.57 -15.26
CA GLU A 350 -11.57 2.73 -15.67
C GLU A 350 -11.03 4.05 -15.10
N ILE A 351 -10.61 4.10 -13.83
CA ILE A 351 -10.12 5.34 -13.20
C ILE A 351 -8.64 5.64 -13.50
N THR A 352 -7.92 4.68 -14.09
CA THR A 352 -6.47 4.80 -14.40
C THR A 352 -6.16 4.91 -15.90
N ASN A 353 -6.99 4.38 -16.80
CA ASN A 353 -6.77 4.41 -18.26
C ASN A 353 -7.25 5.69 -18.96
N VAL A 354 -7.63 6.74 -18.24
CA VAL A 354 -8.17 8.00 -18.81
C VAL A 354 -7.06 8.96 -19.28
N LEU A 355 -5.79 8.54 -19.32
CA LEU A 355 -4.64 9.38 -19.70
C LEU A 355 -3.85 8.85 -20.89
#